data_AF-A0A818RFB1-F1
#
_entry.id   AF-A0A818RFB1-F1
#
_cell.length_a   1.000
_cell.length_b   1.000
_cell.length_c   1.000
_cell.angle_alpha   90.00
_cell.angle_beta   90.00
_cell.angle_gamma   90.00
#
_symmetry.space_group_name_H-M   'P 1'
#
loop_
_entity.id
_entity.type
_entity.pdbx_description
1 polymer ?
#
loop_
_entity_poly.entity_id
_entity_poly.type
_entity_poly.pdbx_seq_one_letter_code
_entity_poly.pdbx_strand_id
1 'polypeptide(L)'
;MISEAAKPFAYALIVTGIICAFSLNAGAAINPARDLGPRLFGAFVYGWNEVFRVHNYFFWVPIVGPIVGAIVGVWLHQGFNWIVKHYGYLRNIQDSDSDKKIDSKDIQIKENDSLEYGQKFITVNE
;
A
#
# COMPACT_ATOMS: atom_id res chain seq x y z
N MET A 1 8.32 -12.39 5.91
CA MET A 1 9.10 -11.32 5.26
C MET A 1 9.95 -11.96 4.17
N ILE A 2 9.92 -11.42 2.95
CA ILE A 2 10.86 -11.88 1.89
C ILE A 2 12.27 -11.48 2.35
N SER A 3 13.25 -12.36 2.19
CA SER A 3 14.63 -12.02 2.54
C SER A 3 15.11 -10.84 1.69
N GLU A 4 15.98 -9.99 2.24
CA GLU A 4 16.56 -8.85 1.50
C GLU A 4 17.20 -9.30 0.17
N ALA A 5 17.82 -10.49 0.18
CA ALA A 5 18.39 -11.13 -1.00
C ALA A 5 17.37 -11.51 -2.08
N ALA A 6 16.11 -11.78 -1.71
CA ALA A 6 15.06 -12.21 -2.65
C ALA A 6 14.25 -11.05 -3.25
N LYS A 7 14.38 -9.82 -2.72
CA LYS A 7 13.74 -8.62 -3.28
C LYS A 7 14.04 -8.39 -4.78
N PRO A 8 15.30 -8.40 -5.26
CA PRO A 8 15.58 -8.20 -6.68
C PRO A 8 14.91 -9.26 -7.56
N PHE A 9 14.86 -10.51 -7.10
CA PHE A 9 14.17 -11.58 -7.82
C PHE A 9 12.65 -11.35 -7.89
N ALA A 10 12.03 -10.94 -6.79
CA ALA A 10 10.60 -10.60 -6.77
C ALA A 10 10.26 -9.45 -7.74
N TYR A 11 11.06 -8.39 -7.76
CA TYR A 11 10.88 -7.29 -8.72
C TYR A 11 11.06 -7.75 -10.17
N ALA A 12 12.04 -8.62 -10.45
CA ALA A 12 12.26 -9.18 -11.77
C ALA A 12 11.04 -9.98 -12.26
N LEU A 13 10.44 -10.80 -11.40
CA LEU A 13 9.23 -11.54 -11.74
C LEU A 13 8.04 -10.63 -12.02
N ILE A 14 7.86 -9.55 -11.25
CA ILE A 14 6.80 -8.56 -11.48
C ILE A 14 6.97 -7.91 -12.86
N VAL A 15 8.17 -7.41 -13.14
CA VAL A 15 8.48 -6.78 -14.43
C VAL A 15 8.28 -7.78 -15.58
N THR A 16 8.72 -9.03 -15.40
CA THR A 16 8.54 -10.09 -16.39
C THR A 16 7.07 -10.36 -16.67
N GLY A 17 6.24 -10.48 -15.63
CA GLY A 17 4.80 -10.67 -15.79
C GLY A 17 4.13 -9.53 -16.55
N ILE A 18 4.48 -8.28 -16.24
CA ILE A 18 3.96 -7.10 -16.95
C ILE A 18 4.36 -7.14 -18.43
N ILE A 19 5.63 -7.47 -18.73
CA ILE A 19 6.11 -7.55 -20.11
C ILE A 19 5.41 -8.68 -20.86
N CYS A 20 5.34 -9.89 -20.30
CA CYS A 20 4.66 -11.01 -20.94
C CYS A 20 3.18 -10.73 -21.24
N ALA A 21 2.49 -9.97 -20.38
CA ALA A 21 1.09 -9.63 -20.57
C ALA A 21 0.86 -8.47 -21.57
N PHE A 22 1.75 -7.47 -21.60
CA PHE A 22 1.46 -6.19 -22.27
C PHE A 22 2.49 -5.75 -23.33
N SER A 23 3.55 -6.52 -23.58
CA SER A 23 4.65 -6.11 -24.49
C SER A 23 4.17 -5.80 -25.91
N LEU A 24 3.17 -6.50 -26.43
CA LEU A 24 2.68 -6.30 -27.80
C LEU A 24 2.02 -4.93 -28.04
N ASN A 25 1.58 -4.23 -27.00
CA ASN A 25 0.91 -2.94 -27.14
C ASN A 25 1.89 -1.78 -27.37
N ALA A 26 3.01 -1.78 -26.64
CA ALA A 26 3.92 -0.63 -26.57
C ALA A 26 5.40 -1.01 -26.35
N GLY A 27 5.79 -2.27 -26.60
CA GLY A 27 7.20 -2.70 -26.60
C GLY A 27 7.88 -2.65 -25.24
N ALA A 28 7.13 -2.87 -24.15
CA ALA A 28 7.62 -2.81 -22.77
C ALA A 28 8.25 -1.45 -22.38
N ALA A 29 7.64 -0.36 -22.84
CA ALA A 29 8.04 1.02 -22.54
C ALA A 29 7.71 1.44 -21.08
N ILE A 30 8.34 0.80 -20.10
CA ILE A 30 8.10 1.04 -18.67
C ILE A 30 9.13 1.98 -18.01
N ASN A 31 10.20 2.34 -18.71
CA ASN A 31 11.30 3.14 -18.18
C ASN A 31 11.76 4.17 -19.22
N PRO A 32 11.69 5.49 -18.90
CA PRO A 32 12.13 6.54 -19.81
C PRO A 32 13.58 6.39 -20.28
N ALA A 33 14.50 6.00 -19.40
CA ALA A 33 15.92 5.86 -19.74
C ALA A 33 16.18 4.67 -20.68
N ARG A 34 15.40 3.59 -20.53
CA ARG A 34 15.47 2.39 -21.39
C ARG A 34 15.14 2.72 -22.85
N ASP A 35 14.27 3.69 -23.08
CA ASP A 35 13.82 4.08 -24.42
C ASP A 35 14.61 5.28 -24.97
N LEU A 36 14.81 6.33 -24.18
CA LEU A 36 15.47 7.56 -24.62
C LEU A 36 16.97 7.37 -24.92
N GLY A 37 17.68 6.56 -24.11
CA GLY A 37 19.12 6.35 -24.27
C GLY A 37 19.49 5.76 -25.63
N PRO A 38 18.94 4.61 -26.03
CA PRO A 38 19.18 4.02 -27.35
C PRO A 38 18.75 4.92 -28.51
N ARG A 39 17.68 5.71 -28.37
CA ARG A 39 17.24 6.66 -29.41
C ARG A 39 18.24 7.79 -29.62
N LEU A 40 18.70 8.42 -28.53
CA LEU A 40 19.72 9.48 -28.61
C LEU A 40 21.02 8.93 -29.20
N PHE A 41 21.45 7.75 -28.76
CA PHE A 41 22.62 7.09 -29.34
C PHE A 41 22.45 6.85 -30.84
N GLY A 42 21.30 6.33 -31.27
CA GLY A 42 20.97 6.12 -32.68
C GLY A 42 20.99 7.41 -33.51
N ALA A 43 20.43 8.49 -32.98
CA ALA A 43 20.38 9.77 -33.65
C ALA A 43 21.76 10.44 -33.75
N PHE A 44 22.56 10.43 -32.68
CA PHE A 44 23.87 11.09 -32.66
C PHE A 44 24.97 10.29 -33.36
N VAL A 45 25.00 8.97 -33.22
CA VAL A 45 26.08 8.13 -33.74
C VAL A 45 25.80 7.67 -35.16
N TYR A 46 24.55 7.30 -35.47
CA TYR A 46 24.18 6.76 -36.78
C TYR A 46 23.36 7.74 -37.63
N GLY A 47 23.06 8.94 -37.12
CA GLY A 47 22.27 9.94 -37.85
C GLY A 47 20.80 9.56 -38.03
N TRP A 48 20.28 8.59 -37.26
CA TRP A 48 18.92 8.09 -37.40
C TRP A 48 17.89 9.04 -36.78
N ASN A 49 17.59 10.13 -37.45
CA ASN A 49 16.57 11.09 -37.01
C ASN A 49 15.15 10.50 -37.01
N GLU A 50 14.92 9.42 -37.76
CA GLU A 50 13.62 8.73 -37.84
C GLU A 50 13.19 8.10 -36.50
N VAL A 51 14.14 7.80 -35.59
CA VAL A 51 13.81 7.24 -34.26
C VAL A 51 12.90 8.13 -33.42
N PHE A 52 12.81 9.43 -33.73
CA PHE A 52 11.90 10.37 -33.08
C PHE A 52 10.60 10.62 -33.86
N ARG A 53 10.50 10.18 -35.13
CA ARG A 53 9.35 10.46 -36.01
C ARG A 53 8.44 9.26 -36.22
N VAL A 54 9.00 8.06 -36.09
CA VAL A 54 8.29 6.78 -36.22
C VAL A 54 7.03 6.72 -35.33
N HIS A 55 5.96 6.13 -35.87
CA HIS A 55 4.63 5.97 -35.24
C HIS A 55 4.04 7.29 -34.70
N ASN A 56 4.00 8.34 -35.54
CA ASN A 56 3.47 9.65 -35.18
C ASN A 56 4.15 10.23 -33.93
N TYR A 57 5.48 10.27 -33.92
CA TYR A 57 6.28 10.80 -32.81
C TYR A 57 6.08 10.02 -31.50
N PHE A 58 6.02 8.69 -31.54
CA PHE A 58 5.76 7.87 -30.35
C PHE A 58 6.80 8.02 -29.21
N PHE A 59 7.99 8.55 -29.48
CA PHE A 59 9.10 8.65 -28.53
C PHE A 59 8.76 9.32 -27.19
N TRP A 60 7.78 10.23 -27.14
CA TRP A 60 7.40 10.91 -25.91
C TRP A 60 6.53 10.03 -24.99
N VAL A 61 5.83 9.04 -25.55
CA VAL A 61 4.91 8.16 -24.79
C VAL A 61 5.68 7.30 -23.78
N PRO A 62 6.78 6.60 -24.14
CA PRO A 62 7.66 5.90 -23.19
C PRO A 62 8.32 6.78 -22.13
N ILE A 63 8.28 8.11 -22.27
CA ILE A 63 8.84 9.06 -21.33
C ILE A 63 7.75 9.51 -20.36
N VAL A 64 6.66 10.08 -20.89
CA VAL A 64 5.59 10.67 -20.06
C VAL A 64 4.74 9.58 -19.41
N GLY A 65 4.41 8.52 -20.15
CA GLY A 65 3.54 7.43 -19.66
C GLY A 65 4.05 6.80 -18.37
N PRO A 66 5.30 6.32 -18.31
CA PRO A 66 5.87 5.76 -17.08
C PRO A 66 5.96 6.75 -15.92
N ILE A 67 6.25 8.03 -16.17
CA ILE A 67 6.34 9.04 -15.12
C ILE A 67 4.97 9.27 -14.49
N VAL A 68 3.95 9.48 -15.32
CA VAL A 68 2.57 9.64 -14.85
C VAL A 68 2.09 8.38 -14.14
N GLY A 69 2.34 7.21 -14.73
CA GLY A 69 2.00 5.91 -14.14
C GLY A 69 2.67 5.68 -12.78
N ALA A 70 3.94 6.05 -12.62
CA ALA A 70 4.66 5.95 -11.35
C ALA A 70 4.07 6.87 -10.28
N ILE A 71 3.75 8.11 -10.62
CA ILE A 71 3.10 9.06 -9.69
C ILE A 71 1.75 8.50 -9.24
N VAL A 72 0.89 8.10 -10.17
CA VAL A 72 -0.42 7.51 -9.87
C VAL A 72 -0.26 6.24 -9.02
N GLY A 73 0.66 5.35 -9.37
CA GLY A 73 0.92 4.13 -8.62
C GLY A 73 1.36 4.39 -7.18
N VAL A 74 2.22 5.38 -6.95
CA VAL A 74 2.63 5.80 -5.61
C VAL A 74 1.45 6.34 -4.81
N TRP A 75 0.59 7.15 -5.43
CA TRP A 75 -0.60 7.70 -4.78
C TRP A 75 -1.61 6.62 -4.41
N LEU A 76 -1.84 5.64 -5.29
CA LEU A 76 -2.69 4.49 -5.02
C LEU A 76 -2.15 3.65 -3.86
N HIS A 77 -0.84 3.37 -3.85
CA HIS A 77 -0.21 2.61 -2.77
C HIS A 77 -0.31 3.34 -1.42
N GLN A 78 -0.04 4.65 -1.40
CA GLN A 78 -0.18 5.47 -0.19
C GLN A 78 -1.62 5.54 0.29
N GLY A 79 -2.57 5.77 -0.62
CA GLY A 79 -4.00 5.81 -0.32
C GLY A 79 -4.49 4.49 0.27
N PHE A 80 -4.12 3.36 -0.34
CA PHE A 80 -4.45 2.03 0.19
C PHE A 80 -3.88 1.81 1.59
N ASN A 81 -2.61 2.16 1.81
CA ASN A 81 -1.99 2.03 3.12
C ASN A 81 -2.65 2.95 4.18
N TRP A 82 -3.03 4.16 3.79
CA TRP A 82 -3.75 5.09 4.67
C TRP A 82 -5.11 4.51 5.06
N ILE A 83 -5.88 4.02 4.09
CA ILE A 83 -7.17 3.35 4.28
C ILE A 83 -7.01 2.22 5.30
N VAL A 84 -6.12 1.25 5.04
CA VAL A 84 -5.90 0.09 5.91
C VAL A 84 -5.51 0.51 7.33
N LYS A 85 -4.60 1.48 7.47
CA LYS A 85 -4.19 2.00 8.78
C LYS A 85 -5.33 2.74 9.49
N HIS A 86 -6.13 3.51 8.76
CA HIS A 86 -7.27 4.25 9.31
C HIS A 86 -8.33 3.30 9.84
N TYR A 87 -8.72 2.26 9.08
CA TYR A 87 -9.63 1.23 9.57
C TYR A 87 -9.05 0.46 10.78
N GLY A 88 -7.74 0.20 10.78
CA GLY A 88 -7.06 -0.40 11.93
C GLY A 88 -7.12 0.49 13.18
N TYR A 89 -6.92 1.79 13.01
CA TYR A 89 -6.98 2.79 14.08
C TYR A 89 -8.39 2.89 14.68
N LEU A 90 -9.41 2.98 13.83
CA LEU A 90 -10.81 3.04 14.28
C LEU A 90 -11.22 1.78 15.05
N ARG A 91 -10.78 0.60 14.59
CA ARG A 91 -11.02 -0.67 15.29
C ARG A 91 -10.40 -0.69 16.69
N ASN A 92 -9.16 -0.21 16.81
CA ASN A 92 -8.46 -0.17 18.10
C ASN A 92 -9.12 0.79 19.11
N ILE A 93 -9.68 1.91 18.65
CA ILE A 93 -10.45 2.82 19.52
C ILE A 93 -11.71 2.12 20.02
N GLN A 94 -12.43 1.45 19.13
CA GLN A 94 -13.67 0.75 19.48
C GLN A 94 -13.45 -0.36 20.51
N ASP A 95 -12.36 -1.15 20.37
CA ASP A 95 -11.98 -2.16 21.36
C ASP A 95 -11.63 -1.50 22.71
N SER A 96 -10.83 -0.42 22.70
CA SER A 96 -10.43 0.25 23.94
C SER A 96 -11.63 0.82 24.72
N ASP A 97 -12.64 1.37 24.04
CA ASP A 97 -13.85 1.87 24.68
C ASP A 97 -14.75 0.73 25.19
N SER A 98 -14.73 -0.42 24.51
CA SER A 98 -15.46 -1.62 24.94
C SER A 98 -14.84 -2.23 26.20
N ASP A 99 -13.52 -2.34 26.28
CA ASP A 99 -12.78 -2.84 27.45
C ASP A 99 -13.02 -1.98 28.69
N LYS A 100 -12.96 -0.66 28.56
CA LYS A 100 -13.27 0.26 29.67
C LYS A 100 -14.69 0.10 30.20
N LYS A 101 -15.64 -0.18 29.29
CA LYS A 101 -17.05 -0.41 29.65
C LYS A 101 -17.25 -1.74 30.37
N ILE A 102 -16.46 -2.76 30.04
CA ILE A 102 -16.47 -4.06 30.75
C ILE A 102 -15.87 -3.88 32.15
N ASP A 103 -14.70 -3.27 32.27
CA ASP A 103 -14.03 -3.02 33.56
C ASP A 103 -14.92 -2.21 34.51
N SER A 104 -15.57 -1.15 34.00
CA SER A 104 -16.51 -0.34 34.79
C SER A 104 -17.71 -1.15 35.29
N LYS A 105 -18.23 -2.09 34.47
CA LYS A 105 -19.34 -2.96 34.87
C LYS A 105 -18.90 -3.98 35.93
N ASP A 106 -17.71 -4.55 35.79
CA ASP A 106 -17.17 -5.54 36.74
C ASP A 106 -16.92 -4.92 38.12
N ILE A 107 -16.47 -3.65 38.16
CA ILE A 107 -16.31 -2.88 39.41
C ILE A 107 -17.68 -2.68 40.09
N GLN A 108 -18.70 -2.27 39.34
CA GLN A 108 -20.05 -2.04 39.87
C GLN A 108 -20.68 -3.32 40.43
N ILE A 109 -20.45 -4.47 39.79
CA ILE A 109 -20.94 -5.77 40.29
C ILE A 109 -20.26 -6.11 41.63
N LYS A 110 -18.94 -5.98 41.72
CA LYS A 110 -18.19 -6.25 42.97
C LYS A 110 -18.61 -5.36 44.13
N GLU A 111 -18.91 -4.09 43.85
CA GLU A 111 -19.37 -3.14 44.86
C GLU A 111 -20.76 -3.51 45.38
N ASN A 112 -21.70 -3.85 44.48
CA ASN A 112 -23.04 -4.30 44.85
C ASN A 112 -23.02 -5.59 45.68
N ASP A 113 -22.21 -6.57 45.29
CA ASP A 113 -22.06 -7.83 46.04
C ASP A 113 -21.53 -7.55 47.46
N SER A 114 -20.53 -6.68 47.59
CA SER A 114 -19.94 -6.31 48.89
C SER A 114 -20.94 -5.64 49.83
N LEU A 115 -21.84 -4.79 49.30
CA LEU A 115 -22.91 -4.15 50.06
C LEU A 115 -23.96 -5.16 50.52
N GLU A 116 -24.30 -6.15 49.69
CA GLU A 116 -25.26 -7.20 50.04
C GLU A 116 -24.74 -8.09 51.18
N TYR A 117 -23.48 -8.51 51.13
CA TYR A 117 -22.86 -9.25 52.23
C TYR A 117 -22.86 -8.45 53.54
N GLY A 118 -22.47 -7.17 53.49
CA GLY A 118 -22.43 -6.29 54.66
C GLY A 118 -23.80 -6.16 55.34
N GLN A 119 -24.87 -5.96 54.57
CA GLN A 119 -26.23 -5.92 55.13
C GLN A 119 -26.64 -7.25 55.75
N LYS A 120 -26.30 -8.38 55.11
CA LYS A 120 -26.61 -9.71 55.63
C LYS A 120 -25.95 -9.95 56.99
N PHE A 121 -24.66 -9.62 57.16
CA PHE A 121 -23.94 -9.77 58.43
C PHE A 121 -24.53 -8.97 59.60
N ILE A 122 -25.03 -7.76 59.34
CA ILE A 122 -25.65 -6.93 60.39
C ILE A 122 -26.96 -7.58 60.86
N THR A 123 -27.77 -8.11 59.93
CA THR A 123 -29.06 -8.74 60.26
C THR A 123 -28.96 -10.10 60.97
N VAL A 124 -27.81 -10.79 60.96
CA VAL A 124 -27.65 -12.09 61.68
C VAL A 124 -27.15 -11.90 63.12
N ASN A 125 -26.73 -10.69 63.50
CA ASN A 125 -26.21 -10.39 64.84
C ASN A 125 -27.20 -9.58 65.72
N GLU A 126 -28.45 -9.40 65.27
CA GLU A 126 -29.61 -8.96 66.06
C GLU A 126 -30.50 -10.15 66.43
#